data_AF-A0AAV6CVL5-F1
#
_entry.id   AF-A0AAV6CVL5-F1
#
_cell.length_a   1.000
_cell.length_b   1.000
_cell.length_c   1.000
_cell.angle_alpha   90.00
_cell.angle_beta   90.00
_cell.angle_gamma   90.00
#
_symmetry.space_group_name_H-M   'P 1'
#
loop_
_entity.id
_entity.type
_entity.pdbx_description
1 polymer ?
#
loop_
_entity_poly.entity_id
_entity_poly.type
_entity_poly.pdbx_seq_one_letter_code
_entity_poly.pdbx_strand_id
1 'polypeptide(L)'
;MEGVAAPTVLSSPFRPGKMFVNPLFDYLLIGGIVSWIAGSVIYGAGVRYNEADLFWVLLVSNWAHFAASTVRLYTKPDAVRTWPFLTLAFPVVTIAVVSAVVALGEPAGRYFFALYFLWSPFHYSAQAYGLSVMYAYRSGTTLEPMDRTLIRWTCLLPFFWTLLQPQGGLGLVLPAGFFAGFPLRTALSQTLTVLSLAVPVVAFLWLRRQRGVTLPAISLVVIFSNAIWWTAFNWFDAFIWATVFHGLQYLAIVLVFHIKDQERLGVSTHGWLYHAACFYGTCLVLGFVLFQNWPQLYWLAGYDIGRATLLVVAVINIHHFIVDAFIWKLRRDPNYKNVVDVPASVAAV
;
A
#
# COMPACT_ATOMS: atom_id res chain seq x y z
N MET A 1 22.59 28.85 44.48
CA MET A 1 21.32 28.25 44.07
C MET A 1 21.59 27.38 42.88
N GLU A 2 21.82 26.10 43.14
CA GLU A 2 22.04 25.07 42.13
C GLU A 2 20.71 24.82 41.43
N GLY A 3 20.68 25.03 40.11
CA GLY A 3 19.51 24.75 39.29
C GLY A 3 19.29 23.24 39.23
N VAL A 4 18.25 22.78 39.94
CA VAL A 4 17.77 21.40 39.85
C VAL A 4 17.36 21.16 38.40
N ALA A 5 18.17 20.37 37.68
CA ALA A 5 17.81 19.86 36.36
C ALA A 5 16.48 19.11 36.49
N ALA A 6 15.46 19.61 35.78
CA ALA A 6 14.16 18.95 35.73
C ALA A 6 14.35 17.50 35.28
N PRO A 7 13.74 16.51 35.98
CA PRO A 7 13.89 15.12 35.63
C PRO A 7 13.42 14.90 34.19
N THR A 8 14.32 14.41 33.34
CA THR A 8 14.02 14.00 31.97
C THR A 8 12.99 12.87 32.06
N VAL A 9 11.71 13.21 31.92
CA VAL A 9 10.62 12.24 31.97
C VAL A 9 10.94 11.15 30.95
N LEU A 10 11.23 9.94 31.45
CA LEU A 10 11.45 8.77 30.61
C LEU A 10 10.18 8.55 29.80
N SER A 11 10.23 9.03 28.55
CA SER A 11 9.16 8.83 27.59
C SER A 11 8.87 7.33 27.49
N SER A 12 7.59 6.95 27.62
CA SER A 12 7.16 5.56 27.46
C SER A 12 7.81 4.94 26.23
N PRO A 13 8.34 3.69 26.32
CA PRO A 13 8.86 2.97 25.15
C PRO A 13 7.84 2.86 24.02
N PHE A 14 6.55 2.88 24.36
CA PHE A 14 5.44 2.78 23.42
C PHE A 14 4.62 4.06 23.49
N ARG A 15 4.92 5.00 22.59
CA ARG A 15 4.06 6.15 22.33
C ARG A 15 3.09 5.78 21.21
N PRO A 16 1.77 5.86 21.41
CA PRO A 16 0.82 5.53 20.35
C PRO A 16 1.02 6.33 19.05
N GLY A 17 1.50 7.57 19.16
CA GLY A 17 1.63 8.52 18.04
C GLY A 17 0.46 9.49 17.96
N LYS A 18 0.57 10.51 17.11
CA LYS A 18 -0.57 11.39 16.78
C LYS A 18 -1.40 10.74 15.65
N MET A 19 -2.70 10.59 15.87
CA MET A 19 -3.62 9.89 14.97
C MET A 19 -4.16 10.84 13.89
N PHE A 20 -4.47 10.30 12.71
CA PHE A 20 -5.15 11.03 11.64
C PHE A 20 -6.62 11.26 11.95
N VAL A 21 -7.31 10.24 12.49
CA VAL A 21 -8.72 10.31 12.88
C VAL A 21 -8.88 10.07 14.37
N ASN A 22 -8.62 8.84 14.82
CA ASN A 22 -8.63 8.43 16.23
C ASN A 22 -7.88 7.11 16.38
N PRO A 23 -7.46 6.71 17.60
CA PRO A 23 -6.66 5.51 17.78
C PRO A 23 -7.29 4.23 17.23
N LEU A 24 -8.61 4.06 17.37
CA LEU A 24 -9.29 2.85 16.91
C LEU A 24 -9.25 2.76 15.38
N PHE A 25 -9.63 3.82 14.68
CA PHE A 25 -9.60 3.88 13.22
C PHE A 25 -8.18 3.68 12.68
N ASP A 26 -7.23 4.44 13.22
CA ASP A 26 -5.85 4.44 12.77
C ASP A 26 -5.19 3.07 13.00
N TYR A 27 -5.31 2.44 14.17
CA TYR A 27 -4.69 1.13 14.40
C TYR A 27 -5.40 -0.03 13.68
N LEU A 28 -6.74 -0.04 13.66
CA LEU A 28 -7.49 -1.11 13.02
C LEU A 28 -7.33 -1.08 11.51
N LEU A 29 -7.57 0.08 10.88
CA LEU A 29 -7.57 0.19 9.43
C LEU A 29 -6.19 0.53 8.88
N ILE A 30 -5.60 1.67 9.27
CA ILE A 30 -4.32 2.13 8.71
C ILE A 30 -3.15 1.29 9.24
N GLY A 31 -3.17 0.87 10.50
CA GLY A 31 -2.21 -0.04 11.11
C GLY A 31 -2.37 -1.47 10.60
N GLY A 32 -3.58 -1.85 10.18
CA GLY A 32 -3.89 -3.17 9.64
C GLY A 32 -4.22 -4.23 10.70
N ILE A 33 -4.48 -3.86 11.96
CA ILE A 33 -4.89 -4.84 13.00
C ILE A 33 -6.17 -5.56 12.61
N VAL A 34 -7.06 -4.94 11.82
CA VAL A 34 -8.25 -5.62 11.29
C VAL A 34 -7.89 -6.89 10.53
N SER A 35 -6.73 -6.91 9.84
CA SER A 35 -6.25 -8.11 9.15
C SER A 35 -5.82 -9.20 10.12
N TRP A 36 -5.30 -8.87 11.30
CA TRP A 36 -4.89 -9.89 12.27
C TRP A 36 -6.13 -10.53 12.89
N ILE A 37 -7.10 -9.70 13.28
CA ILE A 37 -8.39 -10.15 13.84
C ILE A 37 -9.13 -11.01 12.81
N ALA A 38 -9.31 -10.49 11.59
CA ALA A 38 -9.98 -11.22 10.53
C ALA A 38 -9.27 -12.55 10.25
N GLY A 39 -7.95 -12.56 10.16
CA GLY A 39 -7.16 -13.76 9.92
C GLY A 39 -7.35 -14.81 11.02
N SER A 40 -7.29 -14.40 12.29
CA SER A 40 -7.52 -15.30 13.42
C SER A 40 -8.95 -15.86 13.44
N VAL A 41 -9.96 -15.04 13.15
CA VAL A 41 -11.36 -15.47 13.12
C VAL A 41 -11.62 -16.41 11.95
N ILE A 42 -11.19 -16.05 10.74
CA ILE A 42 -11.42 -16.83 9.51
C ILE A 42 -10.72 -18.18 9.61
N TYR A 43 -9.45 -18.19 10.04
CA TYR A 43 -8.70 -19.42 10.25
C TYR A 43 -9.30 -20.27 11.37
N GLY A 44 -9.63 -19.66 12.52
CA GLY A 44 -10.18 -20.37 13.68
C GLY A 44 -11.58 -20.95 13.43
N ALA A 45 -12.40 -20.27 12.62
CA ALA A 45 -13.74 -20.73 12.25
C ALA A 45 -13.77 -21.62 10.99
N GLY A 46 -12.63 -21.81 10.31
CA GLY A 46 -12.55 -22.63 9.09
C GLY A 46 -13.42 -22.10 7.94
N VAL A 47 -13.60 -20.77 7.87
CA VAL A 47 -14.48 -20.14 6.87
C VAL A 47 -13.93 -20.40 5.47
N ARG A 48 -14.82 -20.83 4.56
CA ARG A 48 -14.53 -20.99 3.14
C ARG A 48 -15.33 -19.94 2.36
N TYR A 49 -14.67 -19.29 1.42
CA TYR A 49 -15.29 -18.30 0.55
C TYR A 49 -15.67 -18.92 -0.78
N ASN A 50 -16.84 -18.55 -1.29
CA ASN A 50 -17.20 -18.83 -2.67
C ASN A 50 -16.76 -17.67 -3.59
N GLU A 51 -16.93 -17.83 -4.90
CA GLU A 51 -16.56 -16.82 -5.90
C GLU A 51 -17.33 -15.49 -5.73
N ALA A 52 -18.60 -15.54 -5.33
CA ALA A 52 -19.41 -14.34 -5.11
C ALA A 52 -18.92 -13.55 -3.88
N ASP A 53 -18.51 -14.24 -2.81
CA ASP A 53 -17.91 -13.60 -1.64
C ASP A 53 -16.61 -12.89 -2.03
N LEU A 54 -15.75 -13.56 -2.80
CA LEU A 54 -14.50 -12.99 -3.29
C LEU A 54 -14.74 -11.78 -4.21
N PHE A 55 -15.75 -11.84 -5.08
CA PHE A 55 -16.12 -10.71 -5.92
C PHE A 55 -16.44 -9.47 -5.07
N TRP A 56 -17.30 -9.60 -4.06
CA TRP A 56 -17.67 -8.47 -3.21
C TRP A 56 -16.50 -7.97 -2.38
N VAL A 57 -15.72 -8.88 -1.78
CA VAL A 57 -14.52 -8.51 -1.03
C VAL A 57 -13.55 -7.73 -1.90
N LEU A 58 -13.27 -8.21 -3.12
CA LEU A 58 -12.37 -7.54 -4.06
C LEU A 58 -12.93 -6.21 -4.55
N LEU A 59 -14.23 -6.12 -4.86
CA LEU A 59 -14.84 -4.86 -5.31
C LEU A 59 -14.75 -3.78 -4.23
N VAL A 60 -15.16 -4.08 -2.99
CA VAL A 60 -15.25 -3.08 -1.92
C VAL A 60 -13.90 -2.73 -1.30
N SER A 61 -12.90 -3.61 -1.42
CA SER A 61 -11.54 -3.34 -0.95
C SER A 61 -10.63 -2.99 -2.12
N ASN A 62 -10.20 -3.99 -2.86
CA ASN A 62 -9.09 -3.94 -3.80
C ASN A 62 -9.37 -3.12 -5.07
N TRP A 63 -10.50 -3.33 -5.74
CA TRP A 63 -10.84 -2.62 -6.98
C TRP A 63 -11.12 -1.15 -6.70
N ALA A 64 -11.85 -0.86 -5.62
CA ALA A 64 -12.04 0.51 -5.13
C ALA A 64 -10.70 1.16 -4.77
N HIS A 65 -9.78 0.44 -4.14
CA HIS A 65 -8.43 0.92 -3.83
C HIS A 65 -7.65 1.33 -5.09
N PHE A 66 -7.60 0.48 -6.12
CA PHE A 66 -6.90 0.82 -7.36
C PHE A 66 -7.51 2.03 -8.06
N ALA A 67 -8.84 2.11 -8.07
CA ALA A 67 -9.55 3.28 -8.57
C ALA A 67 -9.24 4.54 -7.76
N ALA A 68 -9.06 4.42 -6.45
CA ALA A 68 -8.82 5.56 -5.55
C ALA A 68 -7.56 6.35 -5.89
N SER A 69 -6.48 5.73 -6.37
CA SER A 69 -5.30 6.48 -6.86
C SER A 69 -5.62 7.37 -8.04
N THR A 70 -6.42 6.87 -8.97
CA THR A 70 -6.86 7.61 -10.15
C THR A 70 -7.80 8.73 -9.74
N VAL A 71 -8.85 8.44 -8.97
CA VAL A 71 -9.78 9.45 -8.46
C VAL A 71 -9.03 10.52 -7.66
N ARG A 72 -8.07 10.11 -6.82
CA ARG A 72 -7.23 11.04 -6.05
C ARG A 72 -6.36 11.92 -6.93
N LEU A 73 -5.75 11.37 -7.98
CA LEU A 73 -4.95 12.13 -8.93
C LEU A 73 -5.78 13.26 -9.55
N TYR A 74 -6.97 12.95 -10.09
CA TYR A 74 -7.80 13.96 -10.77
C TYR A 74 -8.55 14.91 -9.82
N THR A 75 -8.71 14.55 -8.54
CA THR A 75 -9.33 15.44 -7.54
C THR A 75 -8.34 16.40 -6.88
N LYS A 76 -7.04 16.27 -7.14
CA LYS A 76 -6.07 17.30 -6.72
C LYS A 76 -6.25 18.58 -7.56
N PRO A 77 -6.22 19.77 -6.94
CA PRO A 77 -6.21 21.03 -7.69
C PRO A 77 -5.07 21.08 -8.71
N ASP A 78 -5.36 21.59 -9.90
CA ASP A 78 -4.40 21.74 -11.00
C ASP A 78 -3.69 20.45 -11.46
N ALA A 79 -4.20 19.26 -11.12
CA ALA A 79 -3.52 17.98 -11.41
C ALA A 79 -3.11 17.81 -12.88
N VAL A 80 -3.96 18.22 -13.82
CA VAL A 80 -3.68 18.15 -15.27
C VAL A 80 -2.50 19.06 -15.64
N ARG A 81 -2.43 20.25 -15.04
CA ARG A 81 -1.35 21.20 -15.27
C ARG A 81 -0.05 20.75 -14.59
N THR A 82 -0.13 20.18 -13.39
CA THR A 82 1.04 19.72 -12.63
C THR A 82 1.63 18.43 -13.21
N TRP A 83 0.79 17.50 -13.67
CA TRP A 83 1.20 16.19 -14.17
C TRP A 83 0.49 15.83 -15.49
N PRO A 84 0.73 16.57 -16.59
CA PRO A 84 0.05 16.36 -17.86
C PRO A 84 0.34 14.98 -18.44
N PHE A 85 1.57 14.47 -18.30
CA PHE A 85 1.88 13.10 -18.71
C PHE A 85 1.03 12.08 -17.94
N LEU A 86 0.96 12.18 -16.61
CA LEU A 86 0.27 11.20 -15.77
C LEU A 86 -1.26 11.22 -15.96
N THR A 87 -1.82 12.40 -16.24
CA THR A 87 -3.27 12.60 -16.40
C THR A 87 -3.77 12.46 -17.84
N LEU A 88 -2.94 12.68 -18.86
CA LEU A 88 -3.40 12.65 -20.26
C LEU A 88 -2.74 11.52 -21.05
N ALA A 89 -1.41 11.49 -21.08
CA ALA A 89 -0.67 10.55 -21.93
C ALA A 89 -0.63 9.14 -21.32
N PHE A 90 -0.42 9.03 -20.01
CA PHE A 90 -0.18 7.76 -19.34
C PHE A 90 -1.37 6.80 -19.41
N PRO A 91 -2.64 7.21 -19.23
CA PRO A 91 -3.79 6.33 -19.45
C PRO A 91 -3.85 5.76 -20.88
N VAL A 92 -3.56 6.58 -21.89
CA VAL A 92 -3.52 6.14 -23.30
C VAL A 92 -2.40 5.13 -23.51
N VAL A 93 -1.21 5.37 -22.95
CA VAL A 93 -0.09 4.43 -22.99
C VAL A 93 -0.45 3.12 -22.28
N THR A 94 -1.11 3.17 -21.12
CA THR A 94 -1.58 1.99 -20.38
C THR A 94 -2.51 1.15 -21.27
N ILE A 95 -3.51 1.77 -21.91
CA ILE A 95 -4.44 1.10 -22.84
C ILE A 95 -3.68 0.48 -24.03
N ALA A 96 -2.78 1.23 -24.66
CA ALA A 96 -2.01 0.77 -25.81
C ALA A 96 -1.12 -0.44 -25.45
N VAL A 97 -0.44 -0.39 -24.29
CA VAL A 97 0.43 -1.48 -23.82
C VAL A 97 -0.39 -2.74 -23.56
N VAL A 98 -1.49 -2.67 -22.82
CA VAL A 98 -2.30 -3.88 -22.56
C VAL A 98 -2.91 -4.43 -23.84
N SER A 99 -3.36 -3.56 -24.76
CA SER A 99 -3.90 -3.99 -26.06
C SER A 99 -2.84 -4.73 -26.88
N ALA A 100 -1.61 -4.19 -26.91
CA ALA A 100 -0.48 -4.82 -27.59
C ALA A 100 -0.13 -6.18 -26.96
N VAL A 101 -0.05 -6.28 -25.63
CA VAL A 101 0.27 -7.54 -24.94
C VAL A 101 -0.83 -8.59 -25.14
N VAL A 102 -2.10 -8.20 -25.10
CA VAL A 102 -3.24 -9.08 -25.39
C VAL A 102 -3.15 -9.61 -26.84
N ALA A 103 -2.85 -8.74 -27.80
CA ALA A 103 -2.72 -9.12 -29.22
C ALA A 103 -1.50 -10.01 -29.49
N LEU A 104 -0.37 -9.75 -28.83
CA LEU A 104 0.87 -10.53 -28.99
C LEU A 104 0.78 -11.93 -28.36
N GLY A 105 -0.02 -12.08 -27.29
CA GLY A 105 -0.16 -13.36 -26.60
C GLY A 105 1.10 -13.79 -25.86
N GLU A 106 1.40 -15.09 -25.85
CA GLU A 106 2.58 -15.64 -25.20
C GLU A 106 3.84 -15.48 -26.07
N PRO A 107 5.02 -15.18 -25.49
CA PRO A 107 5.33 -15.11 -24.07
C PRO A 107 5.11 -13.72 -23.43
N ALA A 108 4.68 -12.72 -24.20
CA ALA A 108 4.55 -11.34 -23.74
C ALA A 108 3.58 -11.22 -22.56
N GLY A 109 2.43 -11.89 -22.65
CA GLY A 109 1.42 -11.94 -21.59
C GLY A 109 1.98 -12.46 -20.26
N ARG A 110 2.66 -13.61 -20.28
CA ARG A 110 3.30 -14.17 -19.08
C ARG A 110 4.27 -13.20 -18.42
N TYR A 111 5.19 -12.59 -19.18
CA TYR A 111 6.19 -11.70 -18.59
C TYR A 111 5.59 -10.37 -18.11
N PHE A 112 4.56 -9.87 -18.78
CA PHE A 112 3.82 -8.69 -18.34
C PHE A 112 3.08 -8.96 -17.01
N PHE A 113 2.45 -10.12 -16.89
CA PHE A 113 1.81 -10.56 -15.65
C PHE A 113 2.84 -10.81 -14.53
N ALA A 114 4.00 -11.41 -14.85
CA ALA A 114 5.09 -11.61 -13.91
C ALA A 114 5.64 -10.28 -13.36
N LEU A 115 5.74 -9.23 -14.20
CA LEU A 115 6.12 -7.88 -13.77
C LEU A 115 5.16 -7.35 -12.70
N TYR A 116 3.85 -7.46 -12.93
CA TYR A 116 2.84 -7.09 -11.94
C TYR A 116 3.03 -7.85 -10.61
N PHE A 117 3.12 -9.18 -10.68
CA PHE A 117 3.24 -10.02 -9.49
C PHE A 117 4.53 -9.80 -8.70
N LEU A 118 5.63 -9.49 -9.37
CA LEU A 118 6.91 -9.15 -8.75
C LEU A 118 6.89 -7.75 -8.11
N TRP A 119 6.21 -6.80 -8.73
CA TRP A 119 6.15 -5.43 -8.23
C TRP A 119 5.19 -5.31 -7.02
N SER A 120 4.10 -6.06 -6.98
CA SER A 120 3.09 -5.92 -5.91
C SER A 120 3.65 -5.99 -4.48
N PRO A 121 4.46 -6.99 -4.09
CA PRO A 121 5.00 -7.04 -2.73
C PRO A 121 6.00 -5.92 -2.45
N PHE A 122 6.76 -5.47 -3.46
CA PHE A 122 7.61 -4.28 -3.33
C PHE A 122 6.77 -3.03 -3.07
N HIS A 123 5.67 -2.86 -3.80
CA HIS A 123 4.75 -1.75 -3.61
C HIS A 123 4.15 -1.75 -2.20
N TYR A 124 3.76 -2.91 -1.68
CA TYR A 124 3.18 -3.02 -0.33
C TYR A 124 4.22 -2.68 0.75
N SER A 125 5.46 -3.14 0.59
CA SER A 125 6.59 -2.73 1.42
C SER A 125 6.88 -1.22 1.34
N ALA A 126 6.75 -0.61 0.17
CA ALA A 126 6.93 0.83 -0.01
C ALA A 126 5.82 1.64 0.68
N GLN A 127 4.56 1.16 0.64
CA GLN A 127 3.45 1.76 1.41
C GLN A 127 3.71 1.64 2.91
N ALA A 128 4.12 0.48 3.41
CA ALA A 128 4.42 0.29 4.82
C ALA A 128 5.48 1.29 5.30
N TYR A 129 6.55 1.45 4.52
CA TYR A 129 7.57 2.49 4.77
C TYR A 129 6.97 3.91 4.76
N GLY A 130 6.17 4.23 3.74
CA GLY A 130 5.54 5.55 3.59
C GLY A 130 4.68 5.91 4.80
N LEU A 131 3.78 5.00 5.22
CA LEU A 131 2.93 5.16 6.39
C LEU A 131 3.76 5.30 7.68
N SER A 132 4.76 4.43 7.89
CA SER A 132 5.62 4.50 9.07
C SER A 132 6.34 5.85 9.19
N VAL A 133 6.79 6.41 8.07
CA VAL A 133 7.41 7.75 8.00
C VAL A 133 6.38 8.86 8.18
N MET A 134 5.19 8.76 7.60
CA MET A 134 4.12 9.74 7.78
C MET A 134 3.73 9.85 9.26
N TYR A 135 3.52 8.74 9.95
CA TYR A 135 3.20 8.76 11.38
C TYR A 135 4.34 9.27 12.25
N ALA A 136 5.59 9.00 11.88
CA ALA A 136 6.75 9.58 12.56
C ALA A 136 6.71 11.11 12.48
N TYR A 137 6.59 11.68 11.28
CA TYR A 137 6.51 13.13 11.09
C TYR A 137 5.26 13.74 11.75
N ARG A 138 4.11 13.09 11.61
CA ARG A 138 2.87 13.50 12.28
C ARG A 138 3.02 13.56 13.79
N SER A 139 3.80 12.63 14.37
CA SER A 139 4.09 12.58 15.80
C SER A 139 5.20 13.53 16.25
N GLY A 140 5.73 14.37 15.35
CA GLY A 140 6.81 15.32 15.62
C GLY A 140 8.21 14.71 15.61
N THR A 141 8.37 13.47 15.15
CA THR A 141 9.67 12.80 15.04
C THR A 141 10.35 13.21 13.74
N THR A 142 11.48 13.90 13.84
CA THR A 142 12.36 14.19 12.70
C THR A 142 13.21 12.96 12.39
N LEU A 143 13.32 12.61 11.10
CA LEU A 143 14.10 11.46 10.64
C LEU A 143 15.25 11.94 9.78
N GLU A 144 16.46 11.47 10.08
CA GLU A 144 17.63 11.66 9.24
C GLU A 144 17.63 10.64 8.06
N PRO A 145 18.49 10.84 7.03
CA PRO A 145 18.58 9.91 5.91
C PRO A 145 18.86 8.45 6.31
N MET A 146 19.68 8.24 7.34
CA MET A 146 19.98 6.90 7.84
C MET A 146 18.75 6.26 8.49
N ASP A 147 18.01 7.01 9.32
CA ASP A 147 16.83 6.49 10.01
C ASP A 147 15.76 6.05 8.99
N ARG A 148 15.55 6.87 7.94
CA ARG A 148 14.66 6.52 6.82
C ARG A 148 15.12 5.27 6.07
N THR A 149 16.42 5.17 5.80
CA THR A 149 17.00 4.01 5.12
C THR A 149 16.80 2.74 5.94
N LEU A 150 17.02 2.80 7.25
CA LEU A 150 16.80 1.66 8.15
C LEU A 150 15.33 1.20 8.12
N ILE A 151 14.38 2.13 8.32
CA ILE A 151 12.93 1.82 8.28
C ILE A 151 12.56 1.21 6.92
N ARG A 152 13.09 1.76 5.81
CA ARG A 152 12.83 1.26 4.47
C ARG A 152 13.31 -0.19 4.30
N TRP A 153 14.53 -0.51 4.71
CA TRP A 153 15.07 -1.87 4.62
C TRP A 153 14.30 -2.84 5.51
N THR A 154 13.90 -2.41 6.71
CA THR A 154 13.01 -3.20 7.58
C THR A 154 11.69 -3.54 6.86
N CYS A 155 11.08 -2.58 6.17
CA CYS A 155 9.83 -2.82 5.43
C CYS A 155 10.01 -3.73 4.21
N LEU A 156 11.21 -3.81 3.63
CA LEU A 156 11.52 -4.60 2.43
C LEU A 156 11.86 -6.07 2.72
N LEU A 157 12.08 -6.47 3.97
CA LEU A 157 12.39 -7.87 4.32
C LEU A 157 11.33 -8.87 3.81
N PRO A 158 10.01 -8.61 3.98
CA PRO A 158 8.98 -9.51 3.45
C PRO A 158 8.97 -9.56 1.91
N PHE A 159 9.32 -8.46 1.23
CA PHE A 159 9.46 -8.46 -0.23
C PHE A 159 10.54 -9.45 -0.68
N PHE A 160 11.71 -9.48 -0.04
CA PHE A 160 12.74 -10.47 -0.38
C PHE A 160 12.27 -11.91 -0.12
N TRP A 161 11.45 -12.12 0.90
CA TRP A 161 10.82 -13.42 1.13
C TRP A 161 9.93 -13.83 -0.04
N THR A 162 9.16 -12.91 -0.62
CA THR A 162 8.27 -13.20 -1.76
C THR A 162 9.05 -13.59 -3.02
N LEU A 163 10.25 -13.04 -3.22
CA LEU A 163 11.11 -13.40 -4.36
C LEU A 163 11.56 -14.86 -4.33
N LEU A 164 11.61 -15.48 -3.14
CA LEU A 164 12.05 -16.86 -2.92
C LEU A 164 10.91 -17.91 -3.01
N GLN A 165 9.69 -17.49 -3.34
CA GLN A 165 8.55 -18.39 -3.49
C GLN A 165 8.44 -18.93 -4.92
N PRO A 166 8.24 -20.25 -5.13
CA PRO A 166 8.30 -20.89 -6.45
C PRO A 166 7.02 -20.68 -7.25
N GLN A 167 5.89 -20.59 -6.55
CA GLN A 167 4.57 -20.31 -7.13
C GLN A 167 4.40 -18.84 -7.53
N GLY A 168 5.42 -18.02 -7.27
CA GLY A 168 5.40 -16.57 -7.38
C GLY A 168 6.82 -16.04 -7.56
N GLY A 169 7.03 -14.77 -7.18
CA GLY A 169 8.38 -14.20 -7.10
C GLY A 169 9.21 -14.42 -8.36
N LEU A 170 10.48 -14.81 -8.17
CA LEU A 170 11.38 -15.10 -9.29
C LEU A 170 11.02 -16.40 -10.02
N GLY A 171 10.22 -17.29 -9.43
CA GLY A 171 9.71 -18.50 -10.09
C GLY A 171 8.83 -18.22 -11.30
N LEU A 172 8.23 -17.03 -11.39
CA LEU A 172 7.43 -16.61 -12.55
C LEU A 172 8.29 -16.33 -13.80
N VAL A 173 9.54 -15.91 -13.59
CA VAL A 173 10.46 -15.46 -14.66
C VAL A 173 11.53 -16.51 -14.95
N LEU A 174 12.04 -17.18 -13.91
CA LEU A 174 13.12 -18.15 -14.04
C LEU A 174 12.61 -19.54 -14.44
N PRO A 175 13.45 -20.38 -15.07
CA PRO A 175 13.10 -21.77 -15.34
C PRO A 175 12.80 -22.53 -14.04
N ALA A 176 11.73 -23.33 -14.04
CA ALA A 176 11.26 -24.04 -12.84
C ALA A 176 12.36 -24.92 -12.20
N GLY A 177 13.18 -25.59 -13.00
CA GLY A 177 14.29 -26.43 -12.53
C GLY A 177 15.42 -25.65 -11.83
N PHE A 178 15.70 -24.42 -12.27
CA PHE A 178 16.71 -23.57 -11.64
C PHE A 178 16.27 -23.16 -10.23
N PHE A 179 15.00 -22.77 -10.10
CA PHE A 179 14.47 -22.28 -8.84
C PHE A 179 14.18 -23.40 -7.83
N ALA A 180 13.64 -24.52 -8.30
CA ALA A 180 13.37 -25.70 -7.47
C ALA A 180 14.68 -26.34 -6.95
N GLY A 181 15.75 -26.28 -7.73
CA GLY A 181 17.06 -26.85 -7.39
C GLY A 181 17.94 -25.97 -6.50
N PHE A 182 17.52 -24.75 -6.12
CA PHE A 182 18.35 -23.86 -5.29
C PHE A 182 18.39 -24.35 -3.82
N PRO A 183 19.53 -24.91 -3.34
CA PRO A 183 19.57 -25.67 -2.08
C PRO A 183 19.36 -24.79 -0.84
N LEU A 184 19.69 -23.50 -0.92
CA LEU A 184 19.55 -22.56 0.20
C LEU A 184 18.18 -21.89 0.26
N ARG A 185 17.28 -22.14 -0.70
CA ARG A 185 15.99 -21.44 -0.81
C ARG A 185 15.18 -21.53 0.49
N THR A 186 14.98 -22.74 1.00
CA THR A 186 14.15 -22.97 2.19
C THR A 186 14.76 -22.31 3.43
N ALA A 187 16.07 -22.47 3.62
CA ALA A 187 16.78 -21.84 4.74
C ALA A 187 16.68 -20.31 4.66
N LEU A 188 16.91 -19.71 3.49
CA LEU A 188 16.80 -18.27 3.28
C LEU A 188 15.37 -17.76 3.51
N SER A 189 14.35 -18.48 3.03
CA SER A 189 12.95 -18.12 3.30
C SER A 189 12.64 -18.15 4.80
N GLN A 190 13.06 -19.19 5.52
CA GLN A 190 12.87 -19.27 6.98
C GLN A 190 13.62 -18.15 7.71
N THR A 191 14.85 -17.85 7.31
CA THR A 191 15.62 -16.73 7.86
C THR A 191 14.90 -15.40 7.60
N LEU A 192 14.42 -15.16 6.38
CA LEU A 192 13.69 -13.93 6.05
C LEU A 192 12.36 -13.82 6.80
N THR A 193 11.67 -14.93 7.08
CA THR A 193 10.50 -14.92 7.98
C THR A 193 10.88 -14.42 9.38
N VAL A 194 11.92 -15.00 9.98
CA VAL A 194 12.37 -14.60 11.33
C VAL A 194 12.84 -13.14 11.33
N LEU A 195 13.64 -12.73 10.33
CA LEU A 195 14.14 -11.37 10.21
C LEU A 195 13.00 -10.37 10.00
N SER A 196 11.97 -10.70 9.21
CA SER A 196 10.81 -9.83 8.97
C SER A 196 10.04 -9.50 10.26
N LEU A 197 10.11 -10.37 11.27
CA LEU A 197 9.47 -10.17 12.56
C LEU A 197 10.42 -9.59 13.63
N ALA A 198 11.68 -10.01 13.65
CA ALA A 198 12.65 -9.58 14.65
C ALA A 198 13.27 -8.21 14.36
N VAL A 199 13.64 -7.94 13.11
CA VAL A 199 14.32 -6.69 12.72
C VAL A 199 13.49 -5.45 13.00
N PRO A 200 12.16 -5.39 12.80
CA PRO A 200 11.36 -4.22 13.18
C PRO A 200 11.53 -3.83 14.64
N VAL A 201 11.51 -4.80 15.56
CA VAL A 201 11.70 -4.55 17.00
C VAL A 201 13.12 -4.05 17.27
N VAL A 202 14.12 -4.74 16.73
CA VAL A 202 15.53 -4.37 16.92
C VAL A 202 15.81 -2.98 16.37
N ALA A 203 15.32 -2.65 15.17
CA ALA A 203 15.48 -1.35 14.54
C ALA A 203 14.82 -0.24 15.36
N PHE A 204 13.61 -0.45 15.89
CA PHE A 204 12.93 0.50 16.78
C PHE A 204 13.73 0.77 18.06
N LEU A 205 14.21 -0.29 18.72
CA LEU A 205 15.00 -0.17 19.93
C LEU A 205 16.36 0.49 19.67
N TRP A 206 16.99 0.18 18.54
CA TRP A 206 18.26 0.77 18.13
C TRP A 206 18.10 2.27 17.82
N LEU A 207 17.09 2.66 17.03
CA LEU A 207 16.78 4.07 16.75
C LEU A 207 16.56 4.86 18.04
N ARG A 208 15.84 4.27 19.00
CA ARG A 208 15.63 4.92 20.28
C ARG A 208 16.91 5.08 21.09
N ARG A 209 17.69 4.00 21.23
CA ARG A 209 18.88 3.98 22.10
C ARG A 209 20.06 4.75 21.53
N GLN A 210 20.33 4.60 20.24
CA GLN A 210 21.53 5.13 19.59
C GLN A 210 21.31 6.49 18.93
N ARG A 211 20.07 6.80 18.58
CA ARG A 211 19.74 8.01 17.81
C ARG A 211 18.76 8.94 18.54
N GLY A 212 18.23 8.53 19.69
CA GLY A 212 17.18 9.27 20.40
C GLY A 212 15.84 9.34 19.65
N VAL A 213 15.71 8.60 18.54
CA VAL A 213 14.53 8.63 17.67
C VAL A 213 13.47 7.70 18.23
N THR A 214 12.34 8.28 18.67
CA THR A 214 11.18 7.50 19.11
C THR A 214 10.12 7.48 18.01
N LEU A 215 9.96 6.32 17.37
CA LEU A 215 8.90 6.09 16.41
C LEU A 215 7.58 5.79 17.15
N PRO A 216 6.42 6.24 16.62
CA PRO A 216 5.14 5.89 17.19
C PRO A 216 4.84 4.40 16.99
N ALA A 217 4.11 3.79 17.93
CA ALA A 217 3.84 2.36 17.93
C ALA A 217 3.05 1.90 16.69
N ILE A 218 2.19 2.76 16.11
CA ILE A 218 1.50 2.46 14.86
C ILE A 218 2.46 2.20 13.69
N SER A 219 3.63 2.87 13.64
CA SER A 219 4.64 2.60 12.63
C SER A 219 5.17 1.17 12.72
N LEU A 220 5.22 0.59 13.92
CA LEU A 220 5.62 -0.80 14.12
C LEU A 220 4.50 -1.76 13.72
N VAL A 221 3.24 -1.42 14.05
CA VAL A 221 2.05 -2.19 13.66
C VAL A 221 1.93 -2.30 12.15
N VAL A 222 2.11 -1.19 11.42
CA VAL A 222 2.11 -1.20 9.94
C VAL A 222 3.17 -2.14 9.37
N ILE A 223 4.41 -2.08 9.91
CA ILE A 223 5.51 -2.94 9.47
C ILE A 223 5.21 -4.41 9.75
N PHE A 224 4.69 -4.72 10.93
CA PHE A 224 4.28 -6.08 11.29
C PHE A 224 3.13 -6.59 10.43
N SER A 225 2.13 -5.76 10.11
CA SER A 225 1.06 -6.14 9.20
C SER A 225 1.63 -6.56 7.85
N ASN A 226 2.52 -5.77 7.26
CA ASN A 226 3.19 -6.14 6.01
C ASN A 226 3.99 -7.45 6.13
N ALA A 227 4.69 -7.68 7.24
CA ALA A 227 5.41 -8.93 7.46
C ALA A 227 4.45 -10.14 7.56
N ILE A 228 3.41 -10.03 8.39
CA ILE A 228 2.43 -11.10 8.62
C ILE A 228 1.74 -11.49 7.32
N TRP A 229 1.30 -10.53 6.51
CA TRP A 229 0.60 -10.81 5.26
C TRP A 229 1.40 -11.70 4.32
N TRP A 230 2.72 -11.54 4.29
CA TRP A 230 3.57 -12.33 3.41
C TRP A 230 4.06 -13.62 4.06
N THR A 231 4.46 -13.60 5.33
CA THR A 231 5.21 -14.72 5.92
C THR A 231 4.35 -15.70 6.71
N ALA A 232 3.08 -15.39 6.99
CA ALA A 232 2.20 -16.24 7.79
C ALA A 232 1.41 -17.28 6.97
N PHE A 233 1.34 -17.12 5.64
CA PHE A 233 0.54 -17.95 4.75
C PHE A 233 1.39 -18.57 3.64
N ASN A 234 0.84 -19.55 2.91
CA ASN A 234 1.42 -19.92 1.62
C ASN A 234 1.30 -18.74 0.66
N TRP A 235 2.09 -18.74 -0.42
CA TRP A 235 2.25 -17.57 -1.26
C TRP A 235 0.94 -17.05 -1.89
N PHE A 236 0.04 -17.95 -2.33
CA PHE A 236 -1.20 -17.52 -2.99
C PHE A 236 -2.17 -16.87 -1.99
N ASP A 237 -2.35 -17.51 -0.84
CA ASP A 237 -3.16 -16.96 0.25
C ASP A 237 -2.55 -15.65 0.76
N ALA A 238 -1.23 -15.59 0.90
CA ALA A 238 -0.50 -14.37 1.26
C ALA A 238 -0.78 -13.24 0.25
N PHE A 239 -0.76 -13.54 -1.05
CA PHE A 239 -1.01 -12.55 -2.09
C PHE A 239 -2.44 -11.99 -2.02
N ILE A 240 -3.45 -12.85 -1.90
CA ILE A 240 -4.85 -12.43 -1.75
C ILE A 240 -5.02 -11.61 -0.47
N TRP A 241 -4.49 -12.13 0.64
CA TRP A 241 -4.60 -11.51 1.95
C TRP A 241 -3.96 -10.11 1.97
N ALA A 242 -2.71 -10.03 1.51
CA ALA A 242 -1.99 -8.78 1.40
C ALA A 242 -2.76 -7.80 0.52
N THR A 243 -3.25 -8.24 -0.63
CA THR A 243 -3.99 -7.39 -1.59
C THR A 243 -5.25 -6.77 -0.98
N VAL A 244 -6.06 -7.54 -0.26
CA VAL A 244 -7.28 -7.02 0.40
C VAL A 244 -6.94 -6.01 1.49
N PHE A 245 -6.06 -6.36 2.42
CA PHE A 245 -5.80 -5.52 3.59
C PHE A 245 -4.88 -4.34 3.29
N HIS A 246 -3.99 -4.46 2.31
CA HIS A 246 -3.26 -3.33 1.72
C HIS A 246 -4.24 -2.33 1.12
N GLY A 247 -5.21 -2.80 0.34
CA GLY A 247 -6.24 -1.95 -0.26
C GLY A 247 -7.09 -1.23 0.78
N LEU A 248 -7.49 -1.92 1.86
CA LEU A 248 -8.21 -1.30 2.98
C LEU A 248 -7.37 -0.25 3.71
N GLN A 249 -6.10 -0.54 4.00
CA GLN A 249 -5.17 0.43 4.59
C GLN A 249 -5.05 1.68 3.73
N TYR A 250 -4.89 1.49 2.42
CA TYR A 250 -4.76 2.58 1.47
C TYR A 250 -6.04 3.42 1.38
N LEU A 251 -7.19 2.76 1.25
CA LEU A 251 -8.50 3.43 1.20
C LEU A 251 -8.71 4.30 2.44
N ALA A 252 -8.35 3.80 3.63
CA ALA A 252 -8.45 4.58 4.85
C ALA A 252 -7.59 5.85 4.80
N ILE A 253 -6.31 5.76 4.40
CA ILE A 253 -5.42 6.92 4.37
C ILE A 253 -5.78 7.91 3.26
N VAL A 254 -6.13 7.44 2.06
CA VAL A 254 -6.47 8.32 0.93
C VAL A 254 -7.79 9.05 1.18
N LEU A 255 -8.76 8.41 1.84
CA LEU A 255 -10.03 9.02 2.22
C LEU A 255 -9.82 10.17 3.21
N VAL A 256 -9.01 9.95 4.24
CA VAL A 256 -8.62 11.00 5.21
C VAL A 256 -8.02 12.20 4.48
N PHE A 257 -7.09 11.96 3.56
CA PHE A 257 -6.41 13.02 2.82
C PHE A 257 -7.37 13.74 1.87
N HIS A 258 -8.27 13.01 1.22
CA HIS A 258 -9.29 13.60 0.36
C HIS A 258 -10.22 14.53 1.15
N ILE A 259 -10.77 14.06 2.29
CA ILE A 259 -11.65 14.86 3.15
C ILE A 259 -10.94 16.13 3.61
N LYS A 260 -9.73 16.02 4.16
CA LYS A 260 -8.95 17.17 4.64
C LYS A 260 -8.65 18.19 3.54
N ASP A 261 -8.41 17.73 2.30
CA ASP A 261 -8.21 18.64 1.18
C ASP A 261 -9.50 19.37 0.79
N GLN A 262 -10.64 18.67 0.75
CA GLN A 262 -11.93 19.29 0.46
C GLN A 262 -12.31 20.34 1.51
N GLU A 263 -12.10 20.04 2.79
CA GLU A 263 -12.32 20.98 3.90
C GLU A 263 -11.44 22.22 3.77
N ARG A 264 -10.17 22.07 3.37
CA ARG A 264 -9.24 23.19 3.19
C ARG A 264 -9.53 24.06 2.00
N LEU A 265 -10.04 23.47 0.92
CA LEU A 265 -10.45 24.23 -0.25
C LEU A 265 -11.65 25.12 0.08
N GLY A 266 -12.48 24.75 1.06
CA GLY A 266 -13.63 25.55 1.50
C GLY A 266 -14.70 25.72 0.41
N VAL A 267 -14.63 24.91 -0.66
CA VAL A 267 -15.48 25.03 -1.86
C VAL A 267 -16.86 24.40 -1.66
N SER A 268 -17.04 23.57 -0.62
CA SER A 268 -18.26 22.79 -0.40
C SER A 268 -18.92 23.15 0.93
N THR A 269 -20.25 23.32 0.90
CA THR A 269 -21.10 23.44 2.09
C THR A 269 -21.42 22.08 2.73
N HIS A 270 -21.01 20.97 2.10
CA HIS A 270 -21.30 19.62 2.57
C HIS A 270 -20.29 19.16 3.62
N GLY A 271 -20.73 18.31 4.56
CA GLY A 271 -19.88 17.75 5.59
C GLY A 271 -18.97 16.62 5.11
N TRP A 272 -18.04 16.19 5.98
CA TRP A 272 -17.05 15.14 5.69
C TRP A 272 -17.65 13.83 5.17
N LEU A 273 -18.83 13.42 5.64
CA LEU A 273 -19.52 12.20 5.19
C LEU A 273 -19.86 12.23 3.71
N TYR A 274 -20.28 13.39 3.20
CA TYR A 274 -20.59 13.55 1.78
C TYR A 274 -19.34 13.36 0.93
N HIS A 275 -18.25 14.04 1.30
CA HIS A 275 -16.97 13.90 0.61
C HIS A 275 -16.45 12.46 0.66
N ALA A 276 -16.60 11.78 1.80
CA ALA A 276 -16.23 10.39 1.95
C ALA A 276 -17.05 9.47 1.03
N ALA A 277 -18.38 9.59 1.06
CA ALA A 277 -19.30 8.77 0.30
C ALA A 277 -19.16 8.99 -1.20
N CYS A 278 -19.05 10.24 -1.66
CA CYS A 278 -18.85 10.55 -3.07
C CYS A 278 -17.50 10.02 -3.58
N PHE A 279 -16.42 10.20 -2.82
CA PHE A 279 -15.11 9.68 -3.21
C PHE A 279 -15.13 8.16 -3.31
N TYR A 280 -15.59 7.47 -2.25
CA TYR A 280 -15.61 6.01 -2.22
C TYR A 280 -16.59 5.42 -3.24
N GLY A 281 -17.77 6.02 -3.40
CA GLY A 281 -18.75 5.62 -4.43
C GLY A 281 -18.19 5.75 -5.84
N THR A 282 -17.45 6.83 -6.13
CA THR A 282 -16.74 7.00 -7.42
C THR A 282 -15.69 5.90 -7.61
N CYS A 283 -14.95 5.56 -6.56
CA CYS A 283 -13.96 4.48 -6.59
C CYS A 283 -14.60 3.11 -6.85
N LEU A 284 -15.75 2.81 -6.25
CA LEU A 284 -16.49 1.57 -6.48
C LEU A 284 -16.96 1.45 -7.93
N VAL A 285 -17.58 2.50 -8.46
CA VAL A 285 -18.07 2.51 -9.85
C VAL A 285 -16.90 2.38 -10.83
N LEU A 286 -15.84 3.17 -10.65
CA LEU A 286 -14.67 3.10 -11.51
C LEU A 286 -13.96 1.74 -11.39
N GLY A 287 -13.82 1.21 -10.17
CA GLY A 287 -13.25 -0.12 -9.93
C GLY A 287 -14.04 -1.21 -10.64
N PHE A 288 -15.38 -1.20 -10.54
CA PHE A 288 -16.24 -2.12 -11.28
C PHE A 288 -16.03 -2.00 -12.80
N VAL A 289 -16.04 -0.79 -13.35
CA VAL A 289 -15.83 -0.58 -14.79
C VAL A 289 -14.46 -1.11 -15.24
N LEU A 290 -13.40 -0.83 -14.49
CA LEU A 290 -12.04 -1.22 -14.85
C LEU A 290 -11.80 -2.73 -14.75
N PHE A 291 -12.27 -3.37 -13.68
CA PHE A 291 -11.96 -4.79 -13.43
C PHE A 291 -13.00 -5.76 -14.00
N GLN A 292 -14.28 -5.37 -14.05
CA GLN A 292 -15.35 -6.23 -14.56
C GLN A 292 -15.63 -5.99 -16.03
N ASN A 293 -15.73 -4.74 -16.48
CA ASN A 293 -16.22 -4.42 -17.82
C ASN A 293 -15.11 -4.31 -18.87
N TRP A 294 -13.95 -3.74 -18.52
CA TRP A 294 -12.86 -3.57 -19.48
C TRP A 294 -12.36 -4.89 -20.09
N PRO A 295 -12.17 -6.00 -19.33
CA PRO A 295 -11.80 -7.28 -19.94
C PRO A 295 -12.81 -7.78 -20.98
N GLN A 296 -14.11 -7.47 -20.80
CA GLN A 296 -15.17 -7.88 -21.72
C GLN A 296 -15.00 -7.26 -23.11
N LEU A 297 -14.39 -6.07 -23.22
CA LEU A 297 -14.14 -5.44 -24.51
C LEU A 297 -13.17 -6.26 -25.36
N TYR A 298 -12.16 -6.89 -24.75
CA TYR A 298 -11.26 -7.81 -25.46
C TYR A 298 -11.96 -9.12 -25.80
N TRP A 299 -12.81 -9.63 -24.91
CA TRP A 299 -13.59 -10.82 -25.21
C TRP A 299 -14.54 -10.62 -26.40
N LEU A 300 -15.24 -9.48 -26.45
CA LEU A 300 -16.07 -9.07 -27.59
C LEU A 300 -15.25 -8.89 -28.88
N ALA A 301 -13.97 -8.54 -28.77
CA ALA A 301 -13.03 -8.46 -29.88
C ALA A 301 -12.43 -9.83 -30.28
N GLY A 302 -12.86 -10.94 -29.66
CA GLY A 302 -12.47 -12.30 -30.01
C GLY A 302 -11.30 -12.89 -29.20
N TYR A 303 -10.85 -12.21 -28.14
CA TYR A 303 -9.78 -12.72 -27.26
C TYR A 303 -10.31 -13.60 -26.12
N ASP A 304 -9.45 -14.48 -25.57
CA ASP A 304 -9.78 -15.28 -24.40
C ASP A 304 -10.04 -14.40 -23.16
N ILE A 305 -11.19 -14.59 -22.51
CA ILE A 305 -11.61 -13.76 -21.37
C ILE A 305 -10.72 -13.95 -20.15
N GLY A 306 -10.22 -15.17 -19.90
CA GLY A 306 -9.35 -15.46 -18.77
C GLY A 306 -8.04 -14.69 -18.87
N ARG A 307 -7.35 -14.83 -20.01
CA ARG A 307 -6.12 -14.11 -20.33
C ARG A 307 -6.34 -12.60 -20.35
N ALA A 308 -7.39 -12.11 -21.00
CA ALA A 308 -7.71 -10.68 -21.05
C ALA A 308 -7.90 -10.10 -19.64
N THR A 309 -8.62 -10.81 -18.77
CA THR A 309 -8.83 -10.42 -17.37
C THR A 309 -7.49 -10.31 -16.63
N LEU A 310 -6.63 -11.32 -16.71
CA LEU A 310 -5.32 -11.31 -16.04
C LEU A 310 -4.43 -10.15 -16.51
N LEU A 311 -4.42 -9.86 -17.81
CA LEU A 311 -3.60 -8.78 -18.39
C LEU A 311 -4.14 -7.38 -18.07
N VAL A 312 -5.47 -7.21 -18.06
CA VAL A 312 -6.11 -5.96 -17.61
C VAL A 312 -5.88 -5.74 -16.12
N VAL A 313 -6.02 -6.77 -15.29
CA VAL A 313 -5.67 -6.68 -13.86
C VAL A 313 -4.21 -6.24 -13.70
N ALA A 314 -3.27 -6.86 -14.43
CA ALA A 314 -1.86 -6.51 -14.37
C ALA A 314 -1.59 -5.05 -14.77
N VAL A 315 -2.21 -4.56 -15.86
CA VAL A 315 -1.98 -3.19 -16.31
C VAL A 315 -2.55 -2.16 -15.34
N ILE A 316 -3.72 -2.43 -14.73
CA ILE A 316 -4.32 -1.54 -13.73
C ILE A 316 -3.41 -1.44 -12.50
N ASN A 317 -2.87 -2.57 -12.05
CA ASN A 317 -1.95 -2.60 -10.92
C ASN A 317 -0.66 -1.82 -11.20
N ILE A 318 -0.04 -2.05 -12.37
CA ILE A 318 1.18 -1.33 -12.77
C ILE A 318 0.90 0.18 -12.90
N HIS A 319 -0.23 0.56 -13.49
CA HIS A 319 -0.67 1.95 -13.57
C HIS A 319 -0.80 2.57 -12.17
N HIS A 320 -1.49 1.87 -11.26
CA HIS A 320 -1.65 2.28 -9.87
C HIS A 320 -0.31 2.46 -9.15
N PHE A 321 0.63 1.52 -9.25
CA PHE A 321 1.95 1.62 -8.62
C PHE A 321 2.71 2.88 -9.08
N ILE A 322 2.58 3.20 -10.36
CA ILE A 322 3.20 4.39 -10.95
C ILE A 322 2.50 5.64 -10.42
N VAL A 323 1.17 5.75 -10.51
CA VAL A 323 0.41 6.91 -10.01
C VAL A 323 0.71 7.18 -8.54
N ASP A 324 0.74 6.13 -7.71
CA ASP A 324 1.05 6.22 -6.30
C ASP A 324 2.44 6.79 -6.01
N ALA A 325 3.44 6.38 -6.81
CA ALA A 325 4.79 6.91 -6.70
C ALA A 325 4.88 8.42 -7.03
N PHE A 326 3.87 9.01 -7.66
CA PHE A 326 3.77 10.46 -7.88
C PHE A 326 2.93 11.14 -6.82
N ILE A 327 1.71 10.67 -6.55
CA ILE A 327 0.78 11.38 -5.67
C ILE A 327 1.25 11.43 -4.22
N TRP A 328 2.05 10.45 -3.76
CA TRP A 328 2.50 10.34 -2.36
C TRP A 328 3.90 10.92 -2.09
N LYS A 329 4.56 11.56 -3.07
CA LYS A 329 5.85 12.21 -2.84
C LYS A 329 5.70 13.37 -1.84
N LEU A 330 6.29 13.22 -0.65
CA LEU A 330 6.20 14.21 0.44
C LEU A 330 7.03 15.48 0.21
N ARG A 331 7.94 15.52 -0.78
CA ARG A 331 8.76 16.72 -1.04
C ARG A 331 7.93 17.78 -1.78
N ARG A 332 7.48 18.80 -1.03
CA ARG A 332 6.74 19.98 -1.52
C ARG A 332 5.38 19.67 -2.18
N ASP A 333 4.62 18.73 -1.61
CA ASP A 333 3.25 18.40 -2.04
C ASP A 333 2.24 18.85 -0.95
N PRO A 334 1.02 19.29 -1.31
CA PRO A 334 -0.11 19.49 -0.40
C PRO A 334 -0.26 18.41 0.68
N ASN A 335 0.10 17.17 0.36
CA ASN A 335 0.10 16.04 1.27
C ASN A 335 0.94 16.25 2.54
N TYR A 336 2.06 16.99 2.48
CA TYR A 336 2.84 17.29 3.68
C TYR A 336 1.99 18.07 4.71
N LYS A 337 1.16 19.01 4.25
CA LYS A 337 0.25 19.77 5.11
C LYS A 337 -0.77 18.86 5.81
N ASN A 338 -1.23 17.77 5.17
CA ASN A 338 -2.11 16.78 5.77
C ASN A 338 -1.42 15.93 6.84
N VAL A 339 -0.12 15.67 6.68
CA VAL A 339 0.67 14.88 7.64
C VAL A 339 0.91 15.67 8.92
N VAL A 340 1.40 16.91 8.82
CA VAL A 340 1.81 17.71 9.99
C VAL A 340 0.71 18.60 10.58
N ASP A 341 -0.52 18.56 10.05
CA ASP A 341 -1.65 19.41 10.46
C ASP A 341 -1.28 20.90 10.61
N VAL A 342 -0.44 21.44 9.71
CA VAL A 342 -0.10 22.86 9.74
C VAL A 342 -1.35 23.67 9.37
N PRO A 343 -1.83 24.58 10.25
CA PRO A 343 -2.90 25.50 9.90
C PRO A 343 -2.49 26.36 8.71
N ALA A 344 -3.45 26.72 7.85
CA ALA A 344 -3.21 27.49 6.62
C ALA A 344 -2.45 28.82 6.85
N SER A 345 -2.46 29.35 8.08
CA SER A 345 -1.86 30.63 8.45
C SER A 345 -0.35 30.63 8.68
N VAL A 346 0.34 29.48 8.72
CA VAL A 346 1.78 29.42 9.07
C VAL A 346 2.68 29.12 7.85
N ALA A 347 2.10 28.88 6.67
CA ALA A 347 2.85 28.51 5.47
C ALA A 347 3.23 29.69 4.54
N ALA A 348 3.04 30.93 5.00
CA ALA A 348 3.45 32.13 4.29
C ALA A 348 4.62 32.80 5.03
N VAL A 349 5.78 32.12 5.03
CA VAL A 349 7.12 32.73 5.21
C VAL A 349 8.07 32.02 4.26
#